data_AF-A0A9E5INT2-F1
#
_entry.id   AF-A0A9E5INT2-F1
#
_cell.length_a   1.000
_cell.length_b   1.000
_cell.length_c   1.000
_cell.angle_alpha   90.00
_cell.angle_beta   90.00
_cell.angle_gamma   90.00
#
_symmetry.space_group_name_H-M   'P 1'
#
loop_
_entity.id
_entity.type
_entity.pdbx_description
1 polymer ?
#
loop_
_entity_poly.entity_id
_entity_poly.type
_entity_poly.pdbx_seq_one_letter_code
_entity_poly.pdbx_strand_id
1 'polypeptide(L)'
;MNEQHTRREFLGSAGVASAAGIAGAAGLLGPSAVAAAVASAGRSTSKNGWGAGLEGPYIDLRTGRGNQLAYARIQGDLDFGKQKYFWFKGYGMGVQPNKKIVDLMGTSGFGAIRLVQGPDGAIRRMCREVIVYTDLKTGEVLDEWLNPYTNEKVKAVHVANDPFNYLIEDHFPAPPSFGGLNKEAPPRIPFVLPWSQHGAMAEMEIHIHLAYPNALQPDKWPRESSGPIVQASEFFAHHIKIEDLQNPKLTSLDYNGTWNRITPWLPWMLMGQAPGAIQYNCFMGTTKDLEQVLSRNVLDYCHKNYAKYFDAPTEWSDDRSLSSLEHYAKTQKPAPVK
;
A
#
# COMPACT_ATOMS: atom_id res chain seq x y z
N MET A 1 -19.63 -20.52 -49.46
CA MET A 1 -20.33 -19.71 -48.44
C MET A 1 -20.03 -20.38 -47.11
N ASN A 2 -18.92 -20.06 -46.43
CA ASN A 2 -18.77 -18.95 -45.46
C ASN A 2 -19.95 -18.95 -44.47
N GLU A 3 -19.80 -19.16 -43.15
CA GLU A 3 -18.74 -18.72 -42.24
C GLU A 3 -18.46 -19.74 -41.11
N GLN A 4 -17.18 -19.90 -40.79
CA GLN A 4 -16.70 -20.46 -39.52
C GLN A 4 -16.73 -19.36 -38.46
N HIS A 5 -17.53 -19.50 -37.41
CA HIS A 5 -17.33 -18.72 -36.19
C HIS A 5 -16.40 -19.46 -35.23
N THR A 6 -15.14 -19.00 -35.20
CA THR A 6 -14.16 -19.32 -34.17
C THR A 6 -14.66 -18.91 -32.78
N ARG A 7 -14.79 -19.87 -31.86
CA ARG A 7 -14.96 -19.61 -30.42
C ARG A 7 -13.68 -18.99 -29.87
N ARG A 8 -13.65 -17.65 -29.72
CA ARG A 8 -12.70 -16.97 -28.85
C ARG A 8 -13.16 -17.15 -27.41
N GLU A 9 -12.26 -17.64 -26.57
CA GLU A 9 -12.39 -17.72 -25.12
C GLU A 9 -12.66 -16.32 -24.55
N PHE A 10 -13.80 -16.20 -23.87
CA PHE A 10 -14.24 -14.99 -23.18
C PHE A 10 -13.92 -15.18 -21.70
N LEU A 11 -12.72 -14.77 -21.27
CA LEU A 11 -12.36 -14.71 -19.86
C LEU A 11 -12.68 -13.31 -19.33
N GLY A 12 -13.83 -13.21 -18.67
CA GLY A 12 -14.30 -12.00 -17.98
C GLY A 12 -13.41 -11.67 -16.78
N SER A 13 -12.82 -10.50 -16.82
CA SER A 13 -12.06 -9.88 -15.73
C SER A 13 -13.02 -9.19 -14.75
N ALA A 14 -13.23 -9.77 -13.57
CA ALA A 14 -13.91 -9.10 -12.45
C ALA A 14 -12.87 -8.38 -11.59
N GLY A 15 -12.84 -7.04 -11.69
CA GLY A 15 -12.04 -6.14 -10.86
C GLY A 15 -12.73 -5.86 -9.52
N VAL A 16 -11.95 -5.71 -8.46
CA VAL A 16 -12.35 -5.33 -7.09
C VAL A 16 -11.16 -4.47 -6.56
N ALA A 17 -11.29 -3.71 -5.47
CA ALA A 17 -10.28 -2.74 -4.98
C ALA A 17 -9.49 -3.16 -3.70
N SER A 18 -8.34 -2.51 -3.44
CA SER A 18 -7.41 -2.81 -2.33
C SER A 18 -7.33 -1.73 -1.24
N ALA A 19 -7.46 -2.14 0.04
CA ALA A 19 -7.43 -1.26 1.23
C ALA A 19 -6.06 -1.26 1.92
N ALA A 20 -5.22 -0.25 1.65
CA ALA A 20 -4.30 0.44 2.58
C ALA A 20 -3.32 1.28 1.77
N GLY A 21 -3.26 2.58 2.06
CA GLY A 21 -2.26 3.47 1.48
C GLY A 21 -0.95 3.34 2.24
N ILE A 22 -0.02 2.54 1.71
CA ILE A 22 1.39 2.79 1.34
C ILE A 22 1.84 1.45 0.76
N ALA A 23 2.00 1.33 -0.57
CA ALA A 23 2.39 0.05 -1.17
C ALA A 23 3.91 -0.06 -1.33
N GLY A 24 4.55 -0.67 -0.33
CA GLY A 24 5.75 -1.43 -0.59
C GLY A 24 5.36 -2.86 -1.01
N ALA A 25 5.52 -3.24 -2.27
CA ALA A 25 5.10 -4.53 -2.87
C ALA A 25 3.71 -5.10 -2.58
N ALA A 26 2.89 -4.50 -1.72
CA ALA A 26 1.48 -4.81 -1.57
C ALA A 26 0.61 -4.09 -2.60
N GLY A 27 1.20 -3.49 -3.63
CA GLY A 27 0.45 -3.24 -4.86
C GLY A 27 -0.10 -4.54 -5.48
N LEU A 28 0.27 -5.72 -4.96
CA LEU A 28 -0.29 -7.02 -5.40
C LEU A 28 -1.68 -7.28 -4.87
N LEU A 29 -2.30 -6.25 -4.32
CA LEU A 29 -3.69 -6.30 -4.06
C LEU A 29 -4.43 -5.94 -5.35
N GLY A 30 -4.33 -6.89 -6.29
CA GLY A 30 -5.58 -7.40 -6.80
C GLY A 30 -6.48 -7.60 -5.56
N PRO A 31 -7.70 -7.07 -5.60
CA PRO A 31 -8.64 -7.04 -4.45
C PRO A 31 -8.80 -8.32 -3.69
N SER A 32 -8.51 -9.37 -4.44
CA SER A 32 -8.64 -10.71 -4.08
C SER A 32 -7.72 -11.10 -2.91
N ALA A 33 -6.52 -10.56 -2.88
CA ALA A 33 -5.59 -10.84 -1.81
C ALA A 33 -5.91 -10.05 -0.51
N VAL A 34 -6.60 -8.90 -0.58
CA VAL A 34 -7.00 -8.13 0.63
C VAL A 34 -8.05 -8.87 1.40
N ALA A 35 -9.09 -9.32 0.73
CA ALA A 35 -10.20 -9.91 1.44
C ALA A 35 -9.93 -11.34 1.92
N ALA A 36 -8.93 -12.03 1.33
CA ALA A 36 -8.35 -13.23 1.92
C ALA A 36 -7.50 -12.90 3.18
N ALA A 37 -6.65 -11.87 3.14
CA ALA A 37 -5.86 -11.41 4.28
C ALA A 37 -6.73 -10.94 5.47
N VAL A 38 -7.85 -10.29 5.16
CA VAL A 38 -8.84 -9.81 6.14
C VAL A 38 -9.70 -10.98 6.68
N ALA A 39 -9.78 -12.12 6.00
CA ALA A 39 -10.54 -13.28 6.46
C ALA A 39 -9.78 -14.19 7.43
N SER A 40 -8.45 -14.26 7.37
CA SER A 40 -7.65 -15.23 8.15
C SER A 40 -6.99 -14.68 9.41
N ALA A 41 -6.81 -13.35 9.54
CA ALA A 41 -6.47 -12.75 10.82
C ALA A 41 -7.75 -12.67 11.66
N GLY A 42 -7.75 -13.22 12.88
CA GLY A 42 -8.83 -12.96 13.83
C GLY A 42 -9.07 -11.45 13.88
N ARG A 43 -10.20 -10.99 13.32
CA ARG A 43 -10.41 -9.58 13.00
C ARG A 43 -10.47 -8.80 14.30
N SER A 44 -9.35 -8.20 14.70
CA SER A 44 -9.36 -7.11 15.68
C SER A 44 -10.24 -6.02 15.08
N THR A 45 -11.39 -5.80 15.68
CA THR A 45 -12.33 -4.73 15.34
C THR A 45 -12.37 -3.77 16.52
N SER A 46 -12.78 -2.51 16.29
CA SER A 46 -12.97 -1.58 17.41
C SER A 46 -13.99 -2.10 18.40
N LYS A 47 -14.82 -3.13 18.14
CA LYS A 47 -15.70 -3.74 19.15
C LYS A 47 -14.96 -4.12 20.45
N ASN A 48 -13.69 -4.49 20.34
CA ASN A 48 -12.84 -4.82 21.49
C ASN A 48 -11.92 -3.66 21.92
N GLY A 49 -11.93 -2.56 21.18
CA GLY A 49 -11.25 -1.31 21.50
C GLY A 49 -11.84 -0.63 22.73
N TRP A 50 -11.04 0.18 23.41
CA TRP A 50 -11.44 0.92 24.61
C TRP A 50 -11.27 2.42 24.43
N GLY A 51 -12.09 3.19 25.16
CA GLY A 51 -12.02 4.65 25.24
C GLY A 51 -13.30 5.38 24.85
N ALA A 52 -13.66 6.39 25.63
CA ALA A 52 -14.93 7.12 25.48
C ALA A 52 -15.01 7.94 24.17
N GLY A 53 -13.87 8.34 23.61
CA GLY A 53 -13.79 9.13 22.39
C GLY A 53 -14.04 8.35 21.09
N LEU A 54 -14.14 7.02 21.17
CA LEU A 54 -14.48 6.16 20.03
C LEU A 54 -15.96 6.27 19.64
N GLU A 55 -16.83 6.65 20.59
CA GLU A 55 -18.28 6.79 20.43
C GLU A 55 -18.68 8.24 20.73
N GLY A 56 -18.35 9.14 19.81
CA GLY A 56 -18.62 10.56 19.98
C GLY A 56 -19.83 11.06 19.17
N PRO A 57 -20.24 12.31 19.39
CA PRO A 57 -21.46 12.86 18.80
C PRO A 57 -21.39 13.05 17.29
N TYR A 58 -20.18 13.12 16.71
CA TYR A 58 -20.00 13.26 15.26
C TYR A 58 -19.65 11.94 14.58
N ILE A 59 -18.74 11.16 15.16
CA ILE A 59 -18.36 9.85 14.64
C ILE A 59 -18.48 8.78 15.72
N ASP A 60 -19.12 7.68 15.35
CA ASP A 60 -19.08 6.41 16.07
C ASP A 60 -18.18 5.40 15.34
N LEU A 61 -16.96 5.20 15.85
CA LEU A 61 -15.95 4.28 15.33
C LEU A 61 -16.28 2.80 15.61
N ARG A 62 -17.41 2.48 16.25
CA ARG A 62 -17.95 1.11 16.35
C ARG A 62 -18.80 0.74 15.14
N THR A 63 -19.14 1.69 14.28
CA THR A 63 -19.99 1.50 13.11
C THR A 63 -19.21 1.54 11.79
N GLY A 64 -19.70 0.84 10.78
CA GLY A 64 -19.13 0.89 9.43
C GLY A 64 -19.14 2.30 8.83
N ARG A 65 -20.25 3.03 9.01
CA ARG A 65 -20.39 4.41 8.52
C ARG A 65 -19.43 5.38 9.20
N GLY A 66 -19.27 5.29 10.53
CA GLY A 66 -18.32 6.13 11.25
C GLY A 66 -16.87 5.88 10.83
N ASN A 67 -16.49 4.63 10.60
CA ASN A 67 -15.18 4.27 10.06
C ASN A 67 -15.00 4.70 8.60
N GLN A 68 -16.02 4.57 7.75
CA GLN A 68 -15.97 5.09 6.38
C GLN A 68 -15.64 6.59 6.38
N LEU A 69 -16.34 7.36 7.23
CA LEU A 69 -16.14 8.80 7.36
C LEU A 69 -14.78 9.16 7.98
N ALA A 70 -14.36 8.46 9.04
CA ALA A 70 -13.04 8.66 9.64
C ALA A 70 -11.92 8.34 8.65
N TYR A 71 -11.98 7.17 8.02
CA TYR A 71 -10.98 6.71 7.06
C TYR A 71 -10.90 7.62 5.83
N ALA A 72 -12.03 8.11 5.32
CA ALA A 72 -12.03 9.09 4.23
C ALA A 72 -11.27 10.37 4.62
N ARG A 73 -11.51 10.93 5.80
CA ARG A 73 -10.79 12.14 6.26
C ARG A 73 -9.31 11.91 6.56
N ILE A 74 -8.95 10.70 7.00
CA ILE A 74 -7.55 10.30 7.19
C ILE A 74 -6.84 10.23 5.84
N GLN A 75 -7.45 9.56 4.87
CA GLN A 75 -6.85 9.35 3.55
C GLN A 75 -6.85 10.62 2.68
N GLY A 76 -7.88 11.46 2.77
CA GLY A 76 -8.04 12.62 1.87
C GLY A 76 -8.88 13.72 2.49
N ASP A 77 -9.63 14.43 1.66
CA ASP A 77 -10.48 15.55 2.06
C ASP A 77 -11.91 15.30 1.56
N LEU A 78 -12.90 15.43 2.46
CA LEU A 78 -14.32 15.31 2.13
C LEU A 78 -14.87 16.53 1.39
N ASP A 79 -14.15 17.64 1.36
CA ASP A 79 -14.38 18.68 0.37
C ASP A 79 -13.81 18.19 -0.97
N PHE A 80 -14.64 17.40 -1.67
CA PHE A 80 -14.25 16.57 -2.81
C PHE A 80 -13.54 17.39 -3.90
N GLY A 81 -12.52 16.77 -4.51
CA GLY A 81 -11.66 17.41 -5.49
C GLY A 81 -10.41 18.05 -4.91
N LYS A 82 -10.35 18.30 -3.59
CA LYS A 82 -9.10 18.70 -2.93
C LYS A 82 -8.09 17.56 -2.88
N GLN A 83 -6.83 17.96 -2.96
CA GLN A 83 -5.69 17.05 -2.87
C GLN A 83 -5.13 17.04 -1.44
N LYS A 84 -4.67 15.87 -1.01
CA LYS A 84 -3.92 15.67 0.24
C LYS A 84 -2.66 14.85 -0.02
N TYR A 85 -1.56 15.22 0.63
CA TYR A 85 -0.35 14.41 0.63
C TYR A 85 -0.26 13.52 1.86
N PHE A 86 0.26 12.31 1.66
CA PHE A 86 0.85 11.49 2.71
C PHE A 86 2.32 11.23 2.39
N TRP A 87 3.11 10.92 3.41
CA TRP A 87 4.54 10.69 3.31
C TRP A 87 4.98 9.53 4.19
N PHE A 88 6.14 8.97 3.87
CA PHE A 88 6.86 8.06 4.75
C PHE A 88 8.37 8.20 4.58
N LYS A 89 9.12 7.94 5.66
CA LYS A 89 10.59 7.95 5.65
C LYS A 89 11.15 7.02 6.72
N GLY A 90 12.15 6.23 6.35
CA GLY A 90 12.87 5.35 7.26
C GLY A 90 13.87 4.47 6.53
N TYR A 91 13.94 3.20 6.91
CA TYR A 91 15.00 2.28 6.47
C TYR A 91 14.44 1.01 5.85
N GLY A 92 15.12 0.52 4.82
CA GLY A 92 15.03 -0.85 4.33
C GLY A 92 16.20 -1.66 4.87
N MET A 93 15.89 -2.68 5.67
CA MET A 93 16.86 -3.47 6.43
C MET A 93 16.89 -4.91 5.93
N GLY A 94 18.08 -5.46 5.71
CA GLY A 94 18.26 -6.85 5.32
C GLY A 94 18.28 -7.79 6.52
N VAL A 95 17.41 -8.78 6.48
CA VAL A 95 17.29 -9.83 7.50
C VAL A 95 17.77 -11.15 6.90
N GLN A 96 18.90 -11.66 7.39
CA GLN A 96 19.42 -12.98 7.04
C GLN A 96 19.31 -13.91 8.26
N PRO A 97 19.01 -15.21 8.09
CA PRO A 97 19.01 -16.16 9.19
C PRO A 97 20.36 -16.17 9.94
N ASN A 98 20.31 -16.20 11.27
CA ASN A 98 21.46 -16.32 12.17
C ASN A 98 22.53 -15.21 12.01
N LYS A 99 22.15 -14.05 11.46
CA LYS A 99 23.02 -12.87 11.34
C LYS A 99 22.35 -11.65 11.94
N LYS A 100 23.16 -10.66 12.33
CA LYS A 100 22.63 -9.34 12.70
C LYS A 100 21.90 -8.72 11.50
N ILE A 101 20.85 -7.96 11.80
CA ILE A 101 20.13 -7.14 10.82
C ILE A 101 21.07 -6.02 10.34
N VAL A 102 20.97 -5.66 9.07
CA VAL A 102 21.80 -4.63 8.43
C VAL A 102 20.91 -3.61 7.73
N ASP A 103 21.09 -2.32 8.04
CA ASP A 103 20.48 -1.25 7.27
C ASP A 103 21.13 -1.20 5.88
N LEU A 104 20.31 -1.30 4.83
CA LEU A 104 20.81 -1.40 3.45
C LEU A 104 20.66 -0.09 2.67
N MET A 105 19.57 0.63 2.92
CA MET A 105 19.18 1.84 2.20
C MET A 105 18.13 2.62 3.00
N GLY A 106 18.09 3.94 2.78
CA GLY A 106 16.94 4.73 3.19
C GLY A 106 15.74 4.40 2.30
N THR A 107 14.55 4.50 2.85
CA THR A 107 13.29 4.38 2.12
C THR A 107 12.49 5.65 2.37
N SER A 108 12.20 6.39 1.31
CA SER A 108 11.48 7.67 1.39
C SER A 108 10.44 7.75 0.28
N GLY A 109 9.35 8.45 0.54
CA GLY A 109 8.36 8.68 -0.49
C GLY A 109 7.13 9.41 -0.01
N PHE A 110 6.24 9.63 -0.97
CA PHE A 110 4.99 10.34 -0.77
C PHE A 110 3.94 9.85 -1.75
N GLY A 111 2.70 10.21 -1.49
CA GLY A 111 1.64 10.11 -2.47
C GLY A 111 0.65 11.24 -2.36
N ALA A 112 -0.06 11.45 -3.45
CA ALA A 112 -1.10 12.46 -3.60
C ALA A 112 -2.45 11.77 -3.75
N ILE A 113 -3.40 12.14 -2.91
CA ILE A 113 -4.75 11.57 -2.86
C ILE A 113 -5.78 12.64 -3.19
N ARG A 114 -6.78 12.26 -3.99
CA ARG A 114 -8.00 13.04 -4.20
C ARG A 114 -9.20 12.15 -3.96
N LEU A 115 -10.18 12.68 -3.23
CA LEU A 115 -11.47 12.01 -3.04
C LEU A 115 -12.50 12.61 -3.98
N VAL A 116 -13.34 11.74 -4.53
CA VAL A 116 -14.56 12.13 -5.26
C VAL A 116 -15.74 11.27 -4.80
N GLN A 117 -16.94 11.80 -4.95
CA GLN A 117 -18.16 11.06 -4.65
C GLN A 117 -18.22 9.79 -5.53
N GLY A 118 -18.42 8.64 -4.90
CA GLY A 118 -18.66 7.37 -5.55
C GLY A 118 -20.16 7.02 -5.61
N PRO A 119 -20.52 5.92 -6.28
CA PRO A 119 -21.89 5.41 -6.31
C PRO A 119 -22.37 5.00 -4.92
N ASP A 120 -23.69 5.04 -4.69
CA ASP A 120 -24.35 4.48 -3.50
C ASP A 120 -23.77 4.96 -2.15
N GLY A 121 -23.27 6.20 -2.10
CA GLY A 121 -22.67 6.78 -0.89
C GLY A 121 -21.24 6.33 -0.59
N ALA A 122 -20.63 5.52 -1.47
CA ALA A 122 -19.22 5.20 -1.43
C ALA A 122 -18.35 6.42 -1.77
N ILE A 123 -17.08 6.39 -1.38
CA ILE A 123 -16.11 7.45 -1.66
C ILE A 123 -14.96 6.86 -2.49
N ARG A 124 -14.74 7.43 -3.67
CA ARG A 124 -13.62 7.05 -4.54
C ARG A 124 -12.36 7.76 -4.06
N ARG A 125 -11.39 7.01 -3.55
CA ARG A 125 -10.02 7.46 -3.27
C ARG A 125 -9.16 7.21 -4.49
N MET A 126 -8.71 8.29 -5.13
CA MET A 126 -7.77 8.23 -6.24
C MET A 126 -6.38 8.59 -5.75
N CYS A 127 -5.37 7.82 -6.14
CA CYS A 127 -4.03 7.99 -5.57
C CYS A 127 -2.93 7.69 -6.58
N ARG A 128 -1.85 8.47 -6.46
CA ARG A 128 -0.52 8.19 -7.00
C ARG A 128 0.47 8.20 -5.85
N GLU A 129 1.46 7.32 -5.91
CA GLU A 129 2.52 7.28 -4.90
C GLU A 129 3.85 6.82 -5.47
N VAL A 130 4.93 7.26 -4.83
CA VAL A 130 6.31 6.93 -5.18
C VAL A 130 7.08 6.50 -3.95
N ILE A 131 7.91 5.46 -4.10
CA ILE A 131 8.93 5.03 -3.13
C ILE A 131 10.29 5.13 -3.81
N VAL A 132 11.18 5.94 -3.26
CA VAL A 132 12.59 6.00 -3.66
C VAL A 132 13.49 5.42 -2.57
N TYR A 133 14.60 4.83 -3.01
CA TYR A 133 15.63 4.27 -2.13
C TYR A 133 16.82 5.20 -2.13
N THR A 134 17.38 5.49 -0.95
CA THR A 134 18.47 6.45 -0.81
C THR A 134 19.71 5.81 -0.22
N ASP A 135 20.88 6.34 -0.57
CA ASP A 135 22.13 6.01 0.09
C ASP A 135 22.08 6.47 1.57
N LEU A 136 22.52 5.60 2.48
CA LEU A 136 22.44 5.86 3.92
C LEU A 136 23.38 6.97 4.39
N LYS A 137 24.48 7.22 3.69
CA LYS A 137 25.49 8.20 4.11
C LYS A 137 25.18 9.59 3.56
N THR A 138 24.81 9.65 2.28
CA THR A 138 24.64 10.90 1.54
C THR A 138 23.19 11.36 1.48
N GLY A 139 22.22 10.45 1.63
CA GLY A 139 20.81 10.75 1.43
C GLY A 139 20.41 10.98 -0.04
N GLU A 140 21.34 10.77 -0.98
CA GLU A 140 21.06 10.80 -2.42
C GLU A 140 20.19 9.61 -2.82
N VAL A 141 19.28 9.83 -3.79
CA VAL A 141 18.49 8.75 -4.36
C VAL A 141 19.40 7.83 -5.17
N LEU A 142 19.28 6.51 -4.95
CA LEU A 142 20.13 5.49 -5.55
C LEU A 142 19.78 5.29 -7.02
N ASP A 143 20.72 5.54 -7.94
CA ASP A 143 20.68 5.01 -9.31
C ASP A 143 21.32 3.61 -9.38
N GLU A 144 22.47 3.44 -8.72
CA GLU A 144 23.17 2.18 -8.55
C GLU A 144 23.39 1.89 -7.06
N TRP A 145 23.41 0.61 -6.70
CA TRP A 145 23.62 0.14 -5.34
C TRP A 145 24.58 -1.05 -5.34
N LEU A 146 25.57 -1.02 -4.44
CA LEU A 146 26.44 -2.18 -4.21
C LEU A 146 25.76 -3.12 -3.22
N ASN A 147 25.35 -4.29 -3.70
CA ASN A 147 24.76 -5.30 -2.83
C ASN A 147 25.83 -5.89 -1.91
N PRO A 148 25.75 -5.68 -0.57
CA PRO A 148 26.78 -6.15 0.37
C PRO A 148 26.77 -7.67 0.54
N TYR A 149 25.75 -8.37 0.05
CA TYR A 149 25.63 -9.83 0.13
C TYR A 149 26.21 -10.55 -1.08
N THR A 150 26.13 -9.95 -2.27
CA THR A 150 26.62 -10.55 -3.53
C THR A 150 27.87 -9.85 -4.08
N ASN A 151 28.25 -8.71 -3.48
CA ASN A 151 29.30 -7.82 -3.94
C ASN A 151 29.11 -7.35 -5.40
N GLU A 152 27.86 -7.33 -5.87
CA GLU A 152 27.48 -6.90 -7.20
C GLU A 152 26.90 -5.49 -7.16
N LYS A 153 27.32 -4.66 -8.11
CA LYS A 153 26.69 -3.38 -8.36
C LYS A 153 25.45 -3.60 -9.22
N VAL A 154 24.29 -3.20 -8.71
CA VAL A 154 22.99 -3.36 -9.36
C VAL A 154 22.31 -2.02 -9.55
N LYS A 155 21.48 -1.89 -10.59
CA LYS A 155 20.63 -0.70 -10.76
C LYS A 155 19.47 -0.76 -9.78
N ALA A 156 19.29 0.28 -8.97
CA ALA A 156 18.13 0.36 -8.08
C ALA A 156 16.85 0.59 -8.89
N VAL A 157 15.76 -0.05 -8.48
CA VAL A 157 14.44 0.14 -9.11
C VAL A 157 13.47 0.64 -8.05
N HIS A 158 13.07 1.89 -8.20
CA HIS A 158 12.08 2.57 -7.36
C HIS A 158 10.65 2.12 -7.68
N VAL A 159 9.70 2.43 -6.79
CA VAL A 159 8.29 2.09 -6.96
C VAL A 159 7.52 3.35 -7.33
N ALA A 160 6.63 3.25 -8.31
CA ALA A 160 5.78 4.34 -8.76
C ALA A 160 4.40 3.78 -9.14
N ASN A 161 3.43 3.88 -8.23
CA ASN A 161 2.10 3.27 -8.40
C ASN A 161 1.10 4.30 -8.92
N ASP A 162 0.53 4.03 -10.10
CA ASP A 162 -0.48 4.86 -10.75
C ASP A 162 -1.31 3.98 -11.72
N PRO A 163 -2.62 3.77 -11.48
CA PRO A 163 -3.38 4.23 -10.31
C PRO A 163 -3.12 3.37 -9.06
N PHE A 164 -3.42 3.93 -7.88
CA PHE A 164 -3.53 3.20 -6.61
C PHE A 164 -4.89 3.45 -5.94
N ASN A 165 -5.96 3.16 -6.67
CA ASN A 165 -7.33 3.55 -6.33
C ASN A 165 -7.97 2.63 -5.29
N TYR A 166 -8.90 3.20 -4.51
CA TYR A 166 -9.70 2.45 -3.53
C TYR A 166 -11.12 3.01 -3.42
N LEU A 167 -12.10 2.14 -3.19
CA LEU A 167 -13.48 2.53 -2.90
C LEU A 167 -13.73 2.38 -1.41
N ILE A 168 -13.98 3.50 -0.72
CA ILE A 168 -14.24 3.53 0.72
C ILE A 168 -15.75 3.40 0.93
N GLU A 169 -16.17 2.23 1.40
CA GLU A 169 -17.54 1.88 1.75
C GLU A 169 -17.69 1.73 3.28
N ASP A 170 -18.93 1.64 3.76
CA ASP A 170 -19.25 1.31 5.16
C ASP A 170 -19.16 -0.20 5.47
N HIS A 171 -18.81 -1.01 4.47
CA HIS A 171 -18.52 -2.44 4.59
C HIS A 171 -17.16 -2.74 3.96
N PHE A 172 -16.47 -3.76 4.47
CA PHE A 172 -15.29 -4.28 3.80
C PHE A 172 -15.66 -4.79 2.40
N PRO A 173 -14.75 -4.68 1.41
CA PRO A 173 -14.99 -5.23 0.08
C PRO A 173 -15.27 -6.74 0.21
N ALA A 174 -16.18 -7.23 -0.64
CA ALA A 174 -16.47 -8.65 -0.71
C ALA A 174 -15.18 -9.42 -1.04
N PRO A 175 -14.97 -10.61 -0.44
CA PRO A 175 -13.86 -11.42 -0.84
C PRO A 175 -13.94 -11.81 -2.30
N PRO A 176 -12.77 -11.94 -2.95
CA PRO A 176 -12.76 -12.36 -4.33
C PRO A 176 -13.36 -13.75 -4.48
N SER A 177 -13.96 -13.97 -5.64
CA SER A 177 -14.15 -15.33 -6.13
C SER A 177 -12.88 -15.75 -6.86
N PHE A 178 -12.03 -16.56 -6.21
CA PHE A 178 -10.90 -17.19 -6.88
C PHE A 178 -11.36 -18.45 -7.62
N GLY A 179 -11.12 -18.51 -8.93
CA GLY A 179 -11.32 -19.72 -9.75
C GLY A 179 -12.77 -20.24 -9.82
N GLY A 180 -13.78 -19.46 -9.43
CA GLY A 180 -15.18 -19.90 -9.37
C GLY A 180 -15.48 -20.96 -8.30
N LEU A 181 -14.52 -21.22 -7.40
CA LEU A 181 -14.60 -22.24 -6.35
C LEU A 181 -15.34 -21.73 -5.11
N ASN A 182 -15.28 -20.42 -4.85
CA ASN A 182 -16.06 -19.77 -3.79
C ASN A 182 -17.32 -19.16 -4.41
N LYS A 183 -18.40 -19.95 -4.47
CA LYS A 183 -19.71 -19.52 -5.00
C LYS A 183 -20.61 -18.89 -3.94
N GLU A 184 -20.31 -19.13 -2.67
CA GLU A 184 -21.02 -18.50 -1.55
C GLU A 184 -20.44 -17.11 -1.32
N ALA A 185 -21.28 -16.09 -1.44
CA ALA A 185 -20.92 -14.74 -1.02
C ALA A 185 -21.03 -14.68 0.51
N PRO A 186 -19.92 -14.55 1.26
CA PRO A 186 -20.02 -14.37 2.70
C PRO A 186 -20.77 -13.07 3.00
N PRO A 187 -21.39 -12.96 4.20
CA PRO A 187 -22.10 -11.75 4.58
C PRO A 187 -21.20 -10.53 4.43
N ARG A 188 -21.75 -9.40 3.96
CA ARG A 188 -21.03 -8.13 3.97
C ARG A 188 -20.74 -7.77 5.43
N ILE A 189 -19.47 -7.50 5.73
CA ILE A 189 -19.02 -7.22 7.09
C ILE A 189 -18.81 -5.71 7.20
N PRO A 190 -19.40 -5.05 8.22
CA PRO A 190 -19.17 -3.61 8.43
C PRO A 190 -17.69 -3.27 8.48
N PHE A 191 -17.31 -2.16 7.83
CA PHE A 191 -15.95 -1.66 7.76
C PHE A 191 -15.56 -1.07 9.10
N VAL A 192 -15.22 -1.89 10.09
CA VAL A 192 -14.90 -1.46 11.45
C VAL A 192 -13.44 -1.78 11.77
N LEU A 193 -12.60 -0.75 11.83
CA LEU A 193 -11.16 -0.87 12.06
C LEU A 193 -10.84 -0.99 13.57
N PRO A 194 -9.69 -1.56 13.98
CA PRO A 194 -9.34 -1.76 15.39
C PRO A 194 -8.83 -0.47 16.04
N TRP A 195 -9.76 0.36 16.48
CA TRP A 195 -9.43 1.57 17.23
C TRP A 195 -9.27 1.29 18.72
N SER A 196 -8.27 1.91 19.35
CA SER A 196 -8.18 2.11 20.80
C SER A 196 -7.95 3.58 21.10
N GLN A 197 -8.23 4.01 22.32
CA GLN A 197 -7.88 5.35 22.77
C GLN A 197 -6.84 5.27 23.89
N HIS A 198 -5.84 6.13 23.78
CA HIS A 198 -4.84 6.37 24.80
C HIS A 198 -4.74 7.89 25.05
N GLY A 199 -5.23 8.32 26.22
CA GLY A 199 -5.32 9.74 26.54
C GLY A 199 -6.17 10.51 25.51
N ALA A 200 -5.59 11.54 24.88
CA ALA A 200 -6.25 12.34 23.85
C ALA A 200 -6.14 11.75 22.43
N MET A 201 -5.42 10.64 22.26
CA MET A 201 -5.16 10.04 20.95
C MET A 201 -6.02 8.80 20.72
N ALA A 202 -6.57 8.69 19.51
CA ALA A 202 -7.01 7.45 18.92
C ALA A 202 -5.83 6.77 18.23
N GLU A 203 -5.72 5.47 18.44
CA GLU A 203 -4.69 4.59 17.88
C GLU A 203 -5.39 3.55 17.01
N MET A 204 -4.85 3.30 15.81
CA MET A 204 -5.38 2.29 14.89
C MET A 204 -4.26 1.58 14.16
N GLU A 205 -4.29 0.25 14.20
CA GLU A 205 -3.41 -0.60 13.41
C GLU A 205 -4.15 -1.29 12.26
N ILE A 206 -3.54 -1.26 11.06
CA ILE A 206 -3.99 -2.07 9.93
C ILE A 206 -2.88 -3.03 9.57
N HIS A 207 -3.16 -4.33 9.63
CA HIS A 207 -2.22 -5.38 9.24
C HIS A 207 -2.71 -6.07 7.99
N ILE A 208 -1.83 -6.21 7.01
CA ILE A 208 -2.09 -6.88 5.75
C ILE A 208 -1.09 -8.02 5.63
N HIS A 209 -1.60 -9.26 5.58
CA HIS A 209 -0.77 -10.46 5.45
C HIS A 209 -1.11 -11.17 4.15
N LEU A 210 -0.12 -11.32 3.26
CA LEU A 210 -0.33 -11.78 1.90
C LEU A 210 0.48 -13.03 1.60
N ALA A 211 -0.15 -13.96 0.88
CA ALA A 211 0.49 -15.03 0.13
C ALA A 211 -0.15 -15.10 -1.26
N TYR A 212 0.63 -14.87 -2.32
CA TYR A 212 0.12 -14.84 -3.69
C TYR A 212 1.15 -15.36 -4.71
N PRO A 213 0.70 -15.77 -5.91
CA PRO A 213 1.61 -16.15 -7.00
C PRO A 213 2.58 -15.03 -7.38
N ASN A 214 3.87 -15.34 -7.41
CA ASN A 214 4.90 -14.38 -7.78
C ASN A 214 4.79 -14.00 -9.26
N ALA A 215 4.74 -12.71 -9.59
CA ALA A 215 4.81 -12.26 -10.99
C ALA A 215 6.17 -12.56 -11.64
N LEU A 216 7.21 -12.74 -10.83
CA LEU A 216 8.56 -13.09 -11.23
C LEU A 216 8.78 -14.59 -10.98
N GLN A 217 8.23 -15.46 -11.84
CA GLN A 217 8.39 -16.91 -11.66
C GLN A 217 9.87 -17.35 -11.85
N PRO A 218 10.37 -18.33 -11.06
CA PRO A 218 11.81 -18.66 -11.02
C PRO A 218 12.41 -19.16 -12.33
N ASP A 219 11.62 -19.80 -13.18
CA ASP A 219 12.04 -20.30 -14.50
C ASP A 219 12.39 -19.15 -15.46
N LYS A 220 11.70 -18.01 -15.33
CA LYS A 220 11.93 -16.81 -16.15
C LYS A 220 12.82 -15.78 -15.47
N TRP A 221 12.78 -15.70 -14.14
CA TRP A 221 13.44 -14.69 -13.32
C TRP A 221 14.32 -15.32 -12.23
N PRO A 222 15.31 -16.16 -12.58
CA PRO A 222 16.04 -16.97 -11.61
C PRO A 222 16.83 -16.15 -10.57
N ARG A 223 17.21 -14.91 -10.91
CA ARG A 223 18.00 -14.03 -10.03
C ARG A 223 17.15 -13.05 -9.23
N GLU A 224 15.96 -12.71 -9.71
CA GLU A 224 15.05 -11.77 -9.07
C GLU A 224 13.97 -12.47 -8.24
N SER A 225 13.63 -13.71 -8.59
CA SER A 225 12.53 -14.43 -7.98
C SER A 225 12.91 -14.97 -6.60
N SER A 226 12.09 -14.65 -5.60
CA SER A 226 12.12 -15.27 -4.28
C SER A 226 11.45 -16.64 -4.21
N GLY A 227 10.98 -17.18 -5.34
CA GLY A 227 10.20 -18.42 -5.41
C GLY A 227 8.82 -18.23 -6.05
N PRO A 228 8.03 -19.31 -6.20
CA PRO A 228 6.75 -19.30 -6.91
C PRO A 228 5.63 -18.53 -6.18
N ILE A 229 5.72 -18.42 -4.85
CA ILE A 229 4.80 -17.69 -3.99
C ILE A 229 5.58 -16.59 -3.28
N VAL A 230 4.99 -15.40 -3.22
CA VAL A 230 5.51 -14.30 -2.39
C VAL A 230 4.70 -14.25 -1.12
N GLN A 231 5.41 -14.20 0.00
CA GLN A 231 4.85 -13.92 1.30
C GLN A 231 5.29 -12.54 1.74
N ALA A 232 4.34 -11.64 1.97
CA ALA A 232 4.62 -10.27 2.40
C ALA A 232 3.65 -9.84 3.48
N SER A 233 4.04 -8.86 4.28
CA SER A 233 3.14 -8.21 5.22
C SER A 233 3.41 -6.73 5.33
N GLU A 234 2.36 -5.96 5.58
CA GLU A 234 2.44 -4.53 5.88
C GLU A 234 1.68 -4.23 7.16
N PHE A 235 2.18 -3.26 7.91
CA PHE A 235 1.66 -2.84 9.20
C PHE A 235 1.63 -1.32 9.24
N PHE A 236 0.48 -0.76 9.55
CA PHE A 236 0.25 0.67 9.58
C PHE A 236 -0.27 1.05 10.96
N ALA A 237 0.45 1.87 11.71
CA ALA A 237 -0.02 2.39 12.99
C ALA A 237 -0.32 3.89 12.85
N HIS A 238 -1.55 4.30 13.12
CA HIS A 238 -2.00 5.69 13.04
C HIS A 238 -2.28 6.24 14.44
N HIS A 239 -1.86 7.48 14.69
CA HIS A 239 -2.22 8.26 15.86
C HIS A 239 -2.93 9.53 15.41
N ILE A 240 -4.17 9.70 15.85
CA ILE A 240 -5.02 10.83 15.48
C ILE A 240 -5.64 11.38 16.76
N LYS A 241 -5.79 12.69 16.88
CA LYS A 241 -6.46 13.24 18.07
C LYS A 241 -7.95 12.92 18.06
N ILE A 242 -8.48 12.53 19.21
CA ILE A 242 -9.92 12.31 19.40
C ILE A 242 -10.70 13.60 19.13
N GLU A 243 -10.17 14.75 19.55
CA GLU A 243 -10.80 16.06 19.32
C GLU A 243 -11.04 16.33 17.83
N ASP A 244 -10.06 16.00 16.98
CA ASP A 244 -10.14 16.22 15.54
C ASP A 244 -11.10 15.20 14.89
N LEU A 245 -11.03 13.94 15.31
CA LEU A 245 -11.97 12.89 14.88
C LEU A 245 -13.43 13.30 15.15
N GLN A 246 -13.71 13.92 16.30
CA GLN A 246 -15.06 14.33 16.67
C GLN A 246 -15.43 15.74 16.20
N ASN A 247 -14.55 16.43 15.47
CA ASN A 247 -14.81 17.78 14.97
C ASN A 247 -15.51 17.76 13.61
N PRO A 248 -16.79 18.17 13.51
CA PRO A 248 -17.53 18.20 12.24
C PRO A 248 -17.02 19.25 11.26
N LYS A 249 -16.22 20.23 11.71
CA LYS A 249 -15.65 21.28 10.85
C LYS A 249 -14.41 20.82 10.08
N LEU A 250 -13.81 19.69 10.45
CA LEU A 250 -12.65 19.14 9.76
C LEU A 250 -13.08 18.13 8.70
N THR A 251 -12.84 18.50 7.43
CA THR A 251 -13.09 17.65 6.26
C THR A 251 -11.90 16.74 5.94
N SER A 252 -10.75 16.97 6.56
CA SER A 252 -9.52 16.18 6.46
C SER A 252 -8.85 16.12 7.84
N LEU A 253 -8.21 15.00 8.17
CA LEU A 253 -7.55 14.74 9.45
C LEU A 253 -6.07 14.48 9.24
N ASP A 254 -5.21 15.25 9.91
CA ASP A 254 -3.80 14.93 9.93
C ASP A 254 -3.51 13.79 10.91
N TYR A 255 -2.51 12.96 10.58
CA TYR A 255 -2.06 11.86 11.43
C TYR A 255 -0.54 11.72 11.42
N ASN A 256 -0.02 11.12 12.48
CA ASN A 256 1.35 10.62 12.56
C ASN A 256 1.34 9.13 12.87
N GLY A 257 2.38 8.42 12.44
CA GLY A 257 2.36 6.98 12.53
C GLY A 257 3.64 6.29 12.10
N THR A 258 3.55 4.97 11.97
CA THR A 258 4.60 4.14 11.39
C THR A 258 4.04 3.24 10.30
N TRP A 259 4.85 3.03 9.28
CA TRP A 259 4.64 2.02 8.26
C TRP A 259 5.79 1.03 8.34
N ASN A 260 5.45 -0.24 8.52
CA ASN A 260 6.38 -1.35 8.52
C ASN A 260 5.98 -2.34 7.44
N ARG A 261 6.98 -3.04 6.90
CA ARG A 261 6.74 -4.06 5.89
C ARG A 261 7.78 -5.17 5.98
N ILE A 262 7.31 -6.39 5.82
CA ILE A 262 8.15 -7.57 5.59
C ILE A 262 7.90 -8.04 4.16
N THR A 263 8.96 -8.30 3.42
CA THR A 263 8.89 -8.79 2.04
C THR A 263 10.12 -9.63 1.75
N PRO A 264 10.10 -10.52 0.74
CA PRO A 264 11.34 -11.09 0.24
C PRO A 264 12.29 -10.00 -0.25
N TRP A 265 13.53 -10.38 -0.55
CA TRP A 265 14.51 -9.51 -1.19
C TRP A 265 13.89 -8.78 -2.39
N LEU A 266 14.23 -7.50 -2.56
CA LEU A 266 13.70 -6.76 -3.71
C LEU A 266 14.28 -7.35 -5.00
N PRO A 267 13.49 -7.46 -6.08
CA PRO A 267 13.92 -8.09 -7.33
C PRO A 267 15.27 -7.60 -7.84
N TRP A 268 15.46 -6.27 -7.85
CA TRP A 268 16.67 -5.62 -8.33
C TRP A 268 17.91 -5.86 -7.46
N MET A 269 17.76 -6.41 -6.25
CA MET A 269 18.90 -6.82 -5.42
C MET A 269 19.56 -8.10 -5.95
N LEU A 270 18.91 -8.84 -6.85
CA LEU A 270 19.42 -10.07 -7.47
C LEU A 270 19.80 -11.17 -6.46
N MET A 271 19.02 -11.30 -5.39
CA MET A 271 19.23 -12.28 -4.32
C MET A 271 18.57 -13.64 -4.61
N GLY A 272 17.73 -13.73 -5.64
CA GLY A 272 16.97 -14.93 -5.99
C GLY A 272 16.27 -15.54 -4.78
N GLN A 273 16.45 -16.84 -4.61
CA GLN A 273 15.90 -17.62 -3.50
C GLN A 273 16.82 -17.68 -2.27
N ALA A 274 17.82 -16.79 -2.16
CA ALA A 274 18.66 -16.71 -0.98
C ALA A 274 17.79 -16.46 0.28
N PRO A 275 18.02 -17.18 1.39
CA PRO A 275 17.17 -17.07 2.55
C PRO A 275 17.27 -15.68 3.18
N GLY A 276 16.12 -15.09 3.50
CA GLY A 276 16.03 -13.79 4.14
C GLY A 276 14.93 -12.91 3.55
N ALA A 277 14.91 -11.66 3.99
CA ALA A 277 13.85 -10.70 3.70
C ALA A 277 14.37 -9.26 3.81
N ILE A 278 13.57 -8.32 3.31
CA ILE A 278 13.67 -6.91 3.68
C ILE A 278 12.59 -6.59 4.72
N GLN A 279 13.03 -5.99 5.82
CA GLN A 279 12.18 -5.32 6.79
C GLN A 279 12.24 -3.81 6.55
N TYR A 280 11.10 -3.19 6.32
CA TYR A 280 10.93 -1.74 6.31
C TYR A 280 10.50 -1.28 7.69
N ASN A 281 11.07 -0.18 8.16
CA ASN A 281 10.58 0.55 9.33
C ASN A 281 10.63 2.04 9.02
N CYS A 282 9.46 2.66 8.86
CA CYS A 282 9.31 4.04 8.45
C CYS A 282 8.37 4.79 9.39
N PHE A 283 8.69 6.05 9.64
CA PHE A 283 7.67 7.01 10.05
C PHE A 283 6.75 7.28 8.86
N MET A 284 5.49 7.62 9.14
CA MET A 284 4.52 8.07 8.16
C MET A 284 3.60 9.16 8.72
N GLY A 285 2.95 9.89 7.83
CA GLY A 285 1.94 10.86 8.21
C GLY A 285 1.38 11.59 7.00
N THR A 286 0.64 12.66 7.27
CA THR A 286 0.18 13.61 6.24
C THR A 286 0.94 14.91 6.35
N THR A 287 0.92 15.69 5.26
CA THR A 287 1.48 17.03 5.26
C THR A 287 0.77 17.91 4.23
N LYS A 288 0.80 19.22 4.45
CA LYS A 288 0.46 20.22 3.41
C LYS A 288 1.65 20.58 2.54
N ASP A 289 2.86 20.30 3.03
CA ASP A 289 4.12 20.68 2.42
C ASP A 289 5.14 19.54 2.52
N LEU A 290 5.50 18.98 1.37
CA LEU A 290 6.45 17.87 1.29
C LEU A 290 7.87 18.28 1.70
N GLU A 291 8.23 19.56 1.60
CA GLU A 291 9.56 20.07 1.98
C GLU A 291 9.81 19.98 3.49
N GLN A 292 8.75 19.90 4.31
CA GLN A 292 8.88 19.74 5.76
C GLN A 292 9.24 18.32 6.20
N VAL A 293 9.03 17.32 5.34
CA VAL A 293 9.09 15.90 5.72
C VAL A 293 10.07 15.09 4.88
N LEU A 294 10.31 15.50 3.63
CA LEU A 294 11.26 14.89 2.71
C LEU A 294 12.48 15.79 2.46
N SER A 295 13.64 15.17 2.21
CA SER A 295 14.87 15.91 1.89
C SER A 295 14.80 16.50 0.48
N ARG A 296 15.58 17.57 0.25
CA ARG A 296 15.68 18.22 -1.05
C ARG A 296 16.11 17.25 -2.15
N ASN A 297 17.09 16.37 -1.87
CA ASN A 297 17.56 15.35 -2.82
C ASN A 297 16.43 14.43 -3.30
N VAL A 298 15.55 13.99 -2.39
CA VAL A 298 14.39 13.17 -2.73
C VAL A 298 13.40 13.97 -3.59
N LEU A 299 13.10 15.21 -3.21
CA LEU A 299 12.14 16.04 -3.92
C LEU A 299 12.63 16.42 -5.33
N ASP A 300 13.88 16.83 -5.48
CA ASP A 300 14.47 17.18 -6.77
C ASP A 300 14.53 15.96 -7.70
N TYR A 301 14.89 14.78 -7.18
CA TYR A 301 14.83 13.54 -7.94
C TYR A 301 13.40 13.21 -8.38
N CYS A 302 12.42 13.33 -7.48
CA CYS A 302 11.02 13.08 -7.81
C CYS A 302 10.46 14.11 -8.78
N HIS A 303 10.81 15.39 -8.70
CA HIS A 303 10.40 16.39 -9.68
C HIS A 303 10.95 16.06 -11.07
N LYS A 304 12.19 15.60 -11.16
CA LYS A 304 12.82 15.21 -12.42
C LYS A 304 12.24 13.93 -13.01
N ASN A 305 12.01 12.89 -12.20
CA ASN A 305 11.72 11.54 -12.69
C ASN A 305 10.25 11.11 -12.50
N TYR A 306 9.52 11.76 -11.59
CA TYR A 306 8.16 11.41 -11.16
C TYR A 306 7.25 12.64 -11.06
N ALA A 307 7.45 13.66 -11.91
CA ALA A 307 6.71 14.93 -11.86
C ALA A 307 5.19 14.77 -11.71
N LYS A 308 4.60 13.80 -12.43
CA LYS A 308 3.14 13.56 -12.38
C LYS A 308 2.61 13.07 -11.02
N TYR A 309 3.47 12.59 -10.13
CA TYR A 309 3.08 12.02 -8.83
C TYR A 309 2.88 13.10 -7.76
N PHE A 310 3.27 14.35 -8.03
CA PHE A 310 2.91 15.50 -7.21
C PHE A 310 1.43 15.87 -7.34
N ASP A 311 0.75 15.42 -8.40
CA ASP A 311 -0.68 15.64 -8.55
C ASP A 311 -1.42 14.31 -8.42
N ALA A 312 -2.42 14.28 -7.54
CA ALA A 312 -3.38 13.19 -7.47
C ALA A 312 -4.13 13.07 -8.81
N PRO A 313 -4.61 11.87 -9.18
CA PRO A 313 -5.46 11.73 -10.36
C PRO A 313 -6.70 12.64 -10.25
N THR A 314 -7.12 13.21 -11.38
CA THR A 314 -8.35 14.00 -11.50
C THR A 314 -9.55 13.16 -11.93
N GLU A 315 -9.29 11.99 -12.50
CA GLU A 315 -10.29 11.06 -13.00
C GLU A 315 -10.09 9.67 -12.39
N TRP A 316 -11.20 8.98 -12.17
CA TRP A 316 -11.18 7.60 -11.72
C TRP A 316 -10.78 6.70 -12.88
N SER A 317 -9.80 5.83 -12.65
CA SER A 317 -9.48 4.74 -13.57
C SER A 317 -9.95 3.41 -12.98
N ASP A 318 -10.57 2.59 -13.83
CA ASP A 318 -10.92 1.21 -13.54
C ASP A 318 -9.73 0.25 -13.76
N ASP A 319 -8.57 0.78 -14.16
CA ASP A 319 -7.33 0.00 -14.22
C ASP A 319 -6.99 -0.57 -12.85
N ARG A 320 -6.62 -1.85 -12.84
CA ARG A 320 -6.20 -2.52 -11.61
C ARG A 320 -4.86 -1.96 -11.12
N SER A 321 -4.80 -1.63 -9.83
CA SER A 321 -3.54 -1.40 -9.10
C SER A 321 -2.61 -2.61 -9.22
N LEU A 322 -1.37 -2.40 -9.66
CA LEU A 322 -0.37 -3.47 -9.80
C LEU A 322 0.62 -3.45 -8.65
N SER A 323 1.19 -4.61 -8.33
CA SER A 323 2.33 -4.69 -7.41
C SER A 323 3.56 -4.07 -7.96
N SER A 324 4.49 -3.75 -7.06
CA SER A 324 5.86 -3.50 -7.45
C SER A 324 6.46 -4.68 -8.23
N LEU A 325 6.06 -5.93 -7.98
CA LEU A 325 6.56 -7.11 -8.70
C LEU A 325 5.98 -7.23 -10.12
N GLU A 326 4.71 -6.91 -10.31
CA GLU A 326 4.05 -6.85 -11.62
C GLU A 326 4.53 -5.64 -12.42
N HIS A 327 4.70 -4.49 -11.77
CA HIS A 327 5.37 -3.34 -12.37
C HIS A 327 6.80 -3.69 -12.78
N TYR A 328 7.55 -4.40 -11.92
CA TYR A 328 8.89 -4.88 -12.25
C TYR A 328 8.87 -5.81 -13.46
N ALA A 329 7.98 -6.80 -13.48
CA ALA A 329 7.84 -7.75 -14.59
C ALA A 329 7.48 -7.06 -15.92
N LYS A 330 6.72 -5.95 -15.87
CA LYS A 330 6.34 -5.16 -17.04
C LYS A 330 7.44 -4.23 -17.55
N THR A 331 8.27 -3.71 -16.65
CA THR A 331 9.20 -2.61 -16.96
C THR A 331 10.66 -3.04 -17.03
N GLN A 332 11.01 -4.19 -16.46
CA GLN A 332 12.37 -4.71 -16.40
C GLN A 332 12.52 -5.97 -17.25
N LYS A 333 13.76 -6.43 -17.43
CA LYS A 333 14.10 -7.70 -18.07
C LYS A 333 14.90 -8.56 -17.09
N PRO A 334 14.77 -9.90 -17.14
CA PRO A 334 15.56 -10.78 -16.28
C PRO A 334 17.07 -10.52 -16.47
N ALA A 335 17.78 -10.44 -15.36
CA ALA A 335 19.23 -10.33 -15.34
C ALA A 335 19.84 -11.64 -15.88
N PRO A 336 20.95 -11.55 -16.63
CA PRO A 336 21.65 -12.74 -17.10
C PRO A 336 22.02 -13.66 -15.93
N VAL A 337 21.81 -14.97 -16.12
CA VAL A 337 22.30 -16.00 -15.19
C VAL A 337 23.82 -15.92 -15.15
N LYS A 338 24.39 -16.00 -13.94
CA LYS A 338 25.83 -15.99 -13.71
C LYS A 338 26.39 -17.39 -13.53
#